data_AF-A0A9W4KAA2-F1
#
_entry.id   AF-A0A9W4KAA2-F1
#
_cell.length_a   1.000
_cell.length_b   1.000
_cell.length_c   1.000
_cell.angle_alpha   90.00
_cell.angle_beta   90.00
_cell.angle_gamma   90.00
#
_symmetry.space_group_name_H-M   'P 1'
#
loop_
_entity.id
_entity.type
_entity.pdbx_description
1 polymer ?
#
loop_
_entity_poly.entity_id
_entity_poly.type
_entity_poly.pdbx_seq_one_letter_code
_entity_poly.pdbx_strand_id
1 'polypeptide(L)'
;MFPARHPSVISVRGTDTNGFFKEFNPPKGQNEEVVLGTLGLDVPSAWCNCDEEVYMSGTSPATAIAAGIAGVLLGYMGSKPTDETFRTIKNRAWKRQGM
;
A
#
# COMPACT_ATOMS: atom_id res chain seq x y z
N MET A 1 6.94 1.16 20.18
CA MET A 1 7.92 1.80 19.28
C MET A 1 7.23 2.93 18.55
N PHE A 2 7.82 4.12 18.57
CA PHE A 2 7.38 5.26 17.76
C PHE A 2 8.00 5.13 16.35
N PRO A 3 7.33 5.51 15.25
CA PRO A 3 6.00 6.10 15.16
C PRO A 3 4.85 5.07 15.13
N ALA A 4 5.14 3.78 14.98
CA ALA A 4 4.16 2.72 14.72
C ALA A 4 3.03 2.59 15.77
N ARG A 5 3.22 3.05 17.01
CA ARG A 5 2.17 3.05 18.06
C ARG A 5 1.25 4.28 18.03
N HIS A 6 1.53 5.28 17.20
CA HIS A 6 0.73 6.49 17.14
C HIS A 6 -0.58 6.24 16.40
N PRO A 7 -1.75 6.69 16.91
CA PRO A 7 -3.06 6.34 16.34
C PRO A 7 -3.28 6.84 14.91
N SER A 8 -2.57 7.90 14.50
CA SER A 8 -2.62 8.44 13.13
C SER A 8 -1.69 7.73 12.14
N VAL A 9 -0.97 6.69 12.56
CA VAL A 9 -0.02 5.95 11.73
C VAL A 9 -0.56 4.57 11.41
N ILE A 10 -0.47 4.17 10.15
CA ILE A 10 -0.75 2.81 9.73
C ILE A 10 0.49 1.96 10.02
N SER A 11 0.42 1.16 11.09
CA SER A 11 1.47 0.20 11.44
C SER A 11 1.40 -1.03 10.56
N VAL A 12 2.51 -1.40 9.92
CA VAL A 12 2.59 -2.53 8.99
C VAL A 12 3.60 -3.56 9.48
N ARG A 13 3.19 -4.83 9.45
CA ARG A 13 4.00 -6.00 9.82
C ARG A 13 4.49 -6.72 8.56
N GLY A 14 5.61 -7.42 8.65
CA GLY A 14 6.10 -8.29 7.58
C GLY A 14 5.53 -9.70 7.68
N THR A 15 5.06 -10.21 6.55
CA THR A 15 4.62 -11.60 6.39
C THR A 15 5.52 -12.34 5.41
N ASP A 16 5.45 -13.66 5.39
CA ASP A 16 5.95 -14.45 4.26
C ASP A 16 4.95 -14.51 3.11
N THR A 17 5.29 -15.27 2.07
CA THR A 17 4.49 -15.46 0.86
C THR A 17 3.15 -16.16 1.10
N ASN A 18 2.97 -16.82 2.25
CA ASN A 18 1.70 -17.43 2.65
C ASN A 18 0.87 -16.51 3.54
N GLY A 19 1.38 -15.32 3.87
CA GLY A 19 0.72 -14.36 4.75
C GLY A 19 0.95 -14.61 6.24
N PHE A 20 1.89 -15.49 6.62
CA PHE A 20 2.20 -15.70 8.04
C PHE A 20 3.12 -14.60 8.58
N PHE A 21 2.77 -14.04 9.73
CA PHE A 21 3.62 -13.07 10.43
C PHE A 21 4.92 -13.73 10.90
N LYS A 22 6.03 -13.02 10.75
CA LYS A 22 7.37 -13.50 11.13
C LYS A 22 7.85 -12.94 12.48
N GLU A 23 8.81 -13.61 13.08
CA GLU A 23 9.35 -13.28 14.42
C GLU A 23 10.08 -11.94 14.49
N PHE A 24 10.60 -11.42 13.37
CA PHE A 24 11.22 -10.09 13.33
C PHE A 24 10.22 -8.95 13.59
N ASN A 25 8.92 -9.23 13.55
CA ASN A 25 7.90 -8.23 13.87
C ASN A 25 7.95 -7.89 15.36
N PRO A 26 7.75 -6.61 15.72
CA PRO A 26 7.52 -6.28 17.13
C PRO A 26 6.34 -7.08 17.69
N PRO A 27 6.29 -7.36 19.00
CA PRO A 27 5.11 -7.98 19.60
C PRO A 27 3.85 -7.14 19.35
N LYS A 28 2.71 -7.82 19.25
CA LYS A 28 1.40 -7.18 19.13
C LYS A 28 1.09 -6.39 20.40
N GLY A 29 0.62 -5.16 20.26
CA GLY A 29 0.14 -4.37 21.39
C GLY A 29 -1.20 -4.90 21.91
N GLN A 30 -1.44 -4.82 23.23
CA GLN A 30 -2.72 -5.24 23.83
C GLN A 30 -3.94 -4.51 23.24
N ASN A 31 -3.74 -3.28 22.72
CA ASN A 31 -4.78 -2.44 22.12
C ASN A 31 -4.73 -2.40 20.58
N GLU A 32 -3.96 -3.27 19.93
CA GLU A 32 -3.98 -3.38 18.46
C GLU A 32 -5.12 -4.31 18.04
N GLU A 33 -6.32 -3.76 17.83
CA GLU A 33 -7.47 -4.56 17.37
C GLU A 33 -7.22 -5.16 15.98
N VAL A 34 -6.64 -4.37 15.07
CA VAL A 34 -6.32 -4.77 13.70
C VAL A 34 -4.81 -4.70 13.49
N VAL A 35 -4.23 -5.77 12.94
CA VAL A 35 -2.83 -5.83 12.55
C VAL A 35 -2.78 -5.99 11.04
N LEU A 36 -2.19 -5.01 10.36
CA LEU A 36 -1.98 -5.06 8.92
C LEU A 36 -0.57 -5.58 8.62
N GLY A 37 -0.46 -6.37 7.56
CA GLY A 37 0.82 -6.86 7.10
C GLY A 37 0.86 -7.04 5.59
N THR A 38 2.07 -7.01 5.06
CA THR A 38 2.41 -7.23 3.65
C THR A 38 3.68 -8.07 3.59
N LEU A 39 4.06 -8.51 2.39
CA LEU A 39 5.29 -9.28 2.20
C LEU A 39 6.50 -8.54 2.78
N GLY A 40 7.18 -9.17 3.72
CA GLY A 40 8.37 -8.63 4.36
C GLY A 40 9.47 -9.67 4.55
N LEU A 41 9.31 -10.88 4.02
CA LEU A 41 10.33 -11.91 3.97
C LEU A 41 10.82 -12.04 2.52
N ASP A 42 12.14 -11.99 2.35
CA ASP A 42 12.84 -12.19 1.07
C ASP A 42 12.27 -11.32 -0.05
N VAL A 43 12.20 -10.01 0.20
CA VAL A 43 11.71 -9.02 -0.75
C VAL A 43 12.86 -8.53 -1.65
N PRO A 44 12.79 -8.73 -2.97
CA PRO A 44 13.75 -8.16 -3.91
C PRO A 44 13.78 -6.63 -3.77
N SER A 45 14.95 -6.07 -3.52
CA SER A 45 15.13 -4.66 -3.22
C SER A 45 16.34 -4.11 -3.97
N ALA A 46 16.22 -2.87 -4.43
CA ALA A 46 17.37 -2.12 -4.93
C ALA A 46 18.25 -1.66 -3.77
N TRP A 47 19.56 -1.64 -3.97
CA TRP A 47 20.52 -1.21 -2.95
C TRP A 47 21.54 -0.24 -3.56
N CYS A 48 21.78 0.91 -2.91
CA CYS A 48 22.55 2.01 -3.52
C CYS A 48 24.00 1.66 -3.91
N ASN A 49 24.55 0.56 -3.37
CA ASN A 49 25.95 0.18 -3.57
C ASN A 49 26.12 -1.09 -4.41
N CYS A 50 25.05 -1.63 -5.01
CA CYS A 50 25.16 -2.74 -5.95
C CYS A 50 24.05 -2.66 -7.02
N ASP A 51 24.42 -2.97 -8.26
CA ASP A 51 23.46 -3.05 -9.37
C ASP A 51 22.65 -4.36 -9.35
N GLU A 52 22.96 -5.28 -8.43
CA GLU A 52 22.24 -6.53 -8.22
C GLU A 52 21.06 -6.37 -7.25
N GLU A 53 20.01 -7.16 -7.45
CA GLU A 53 18.88 -7.23 -6.50
C GLU A 53 19.33 -7.87 -5.19
N VAL A 54 19.07 -7.18 -4.08
CA VAL A 54 19.31 -7.70 -2.73
C VAL A 54 17.98 -8.10 -2.12
N TYR A 55 17.91 -9.32 -1.60
CA TYR A 55 16.75 -9.79 -0.86
C TYR A 55 16.80 -9.26 0.56
N MET A 56 15.80 -8.45 0.94
CA MET A 56 15.69 -7.87 2.27
C MET A 56 14.50 -8.46 3.04
N SER A 57 14.70 -8.66 4.34
CA SER A 57 13.67 -9.15 5.25
C SER A 57 13.48 -8.18 6.42
N GLY A 58 12.23 -7.88 6.75
CA GLY A 58 11.87 -7.00 7.86
C GLY A 58 10.53 -6.28 7.68
N THR A 59 10.21 -5.40 8.63
CA THR A 59 9.02 -4.53 8.55
C THR A 59 9.22 -3.35 7.59
N SER A 60 10.46 -2.95 7.30
CA SER A 60 10.76 -1.88 6.35
C SER A 60 10.29 -2.19 4.92
N PRO A 61 10.69 -3.31 4.27
CA PRO A 61 10.20 -3.65 2.94
C PRO A 61 8.68 -3.86 2.92
N ALA A 62 8.11 -4.46 3.97
CA ALA A 62 6.66 -4.59 4.13
C ALA A 62 5.96 -3.22 4.12
N THR A 63 6.47 -2.27 4.91
CA THR A 63 5.94 -0.89 4.96
C THR A 63 6.03 -0.20 3.60
N ALA A 64 7.13 -0.38 2.86
CA ALA A 64 7.30 0.19 1.53
C ALA A 64 6.25 -0.34 0.54
N ILE A 65 5.96 -1.65 0.57
CA ILE A 65 4.91 -2.27 -0.25
C ILE A 65 3.53 -1.71 0.11
N ALA A 66 3.21 -1.59 1.40
CA ALA A 66 1.95 -1.00 1.85
C ALA A 66 1.81 0.47 1.39
N ALA A 67 2.89 1.25 1.47
CA ALA A 67 2.92 2.62 0.98
C ALA A 67 2.72 2.69 -0.55
N GLY A 68 3.30 1.76 -1.31
CA GLY A 68 3.08 1.62 -2.75
C GLY A 68 1.61 1.35 -3.09
N ILE A 69 0.97 0.42 -2.38
CA ILE A 69 -0.48 0.15 -2.53
C ILE A 69 -1.30 1.40 -2.24
N ALA A 70 -1.01 2.10 -1.13
CA ALA A 70 -1.70 3.34 -0.78
C ALA A 70 -1.50 4.43 -1.86
N GLY A 71 -0.30 4.57 -2.40
CA GLY A 71 0.01 5.49 -3.49
C GLY A 71 -0.81 5.21 -4.74
N VAL A 72 -0.93 3.94 -5.14
CA VAL A 72 -1.77 3.52 -6.28
C VAL A 72 -3.24 3.84 -6.03
N LEU A 73 -3.76 3.56 -4.83
CA LEU A 73 -5.14 3.87 -4.47
C LEU A 73 -5.42 5.39 -4.50
N LEU A 74 -4.51 6.20 -3.96
CA LEU A 74 -4.62 7.65 -4.00
C LEU A 74 -4.54 8.19 -5.43
N GLY A 75 -3.64 7.64 -6.27
CA GLY A 75 -3.56 7.98 -7.69
C GLY A 75 -4.83 7.62 -8.45
N TYR A 76 -5.43 6.46 -8.16
CA TYR A 76 -6.72 6.07 -8.73
C TYR A 76 -7.85 7.02 -8.29
N MET A 77 -7.89 7.41 -7.02
CA MET A 77 -8.88 8.37 -6.52
C MET A 77 -8.71 9.76 -7.15
N GLY A 78 -7.46 10.23 -7.29
CA GLY A 78 -7.15 11.54 -7.87
C GLY A 78 -7.34 11.62 -9.39
N SER A 79 -7.23 10.49 -10.10
CA SER A 79 -7.43 10.41 -11.56
C SER A 79 -8.90 10.35 -11.98
N LYS A 80 -9.83 10.19 -11.02
CA LYS A 80 -11.26 10.25 -11.35
C LYS A 80 -11.58 11.65 -11.91
N PRO A 81 -12.18 11.75 -13.11
CA PRO A 81 -12.65 13.03 -13.61
C PRO A 81 -13.59 13.63 -12.56
N THR A 82 -13.48 14.94 -12.33
CA THR A 82 -14.45 15.68 -11.50
C THR A 82 -15.87 15.30 -11.94
N ASP A 83 -16.79 15.20 -10.99
CA ASP A 83 -18.17 14.76 -11.23
C ASP A 83 -18.83 15.56 -12.37
N GLU A 84 -18.40 16.81 -12.55
CA GLU A 84 -18.75 17.71 -13.65
C GLU A 84 -18.21 17.29 -15.03
N THR A 85 -16.96 16.83 -15.09
CA THR A 85 -16.33 16.29 -16.31
C THR A 85 -16.97 14.96 -16.71
N PHE A 86 -17.26 14.10 -15.73
CA PHE A 86 -18.01 12.86 -15.95
C PHE A 86 -19.44 13.13 -16.43
N ARG A 87 -20.17 14.06 -15.79
CA ARG A 87 -21.51 14.49 -16.25
C ARG A 87 -21.46 15.09 -17.65
N THR A 88 -20.45 15.88 -17.98
CA THR A 88 -20.30 16.50 -19.30
C THR A 88 -20.02 15.45 -20.38
N ILE A 89 -19.14 14.48 -20.12
CA ILE A 89 -18.88 13.35 -21.03
C ILE A 89 -20.14 12.49 -21.19
N LYS A 90 -20.82 12.14 -20.09
CA LYS A 90 -22.07 11.38 -20.11
C LYS A 90 -23.16 12.09 -20.92
N ASN A 91 -23.35 13.39 -20.70
CA ASN A 91 -24.32 14.19 -21.44
C ASN A 91 -23.96 14.34 -22.92
N ARG A 92 -22.67 14.44 -23.28
CA ARG A 92 -22.23 14.42 -24.68
C ARG A 92 -22.43 13.06 -25.35
N ALA A 93 -22.17 11.97 -24.64
CA ALA A 93 -22.39 10.62 -25.12
C ALA A 93 -23.88 10.32 -25.36
N TRP A 94 -24.76 10.83 -24.48
CA TRP A 94 -26.22 10.75 -24.65
C TRP A 94 -26.77 11.67 -25.75
N LYS A 95 -26.10 12.77 -26.07
CA LYS A 95 -26.50 13.69 -27.14
C LYS A 95 -26.02 13.27 -28.53
N ARG A 96 -25.23 12.21 -28.67
CA ARG A 96 -24.99 11.61 -29.99
C ARG A 96 -26.24 10.85 -30.40
N GLN A 97 -27.03 11.52 -31.23
CA GLN A 97 -28.22 11.03 -31.93
C GLN A 97 -28.00 9.61 -32.46
N GLY A 98 -28.54 8.65 -31.71
CA GLY A 98 -28.97 7.36 -32.19
C GLY A 98 -30.49 7.31 -32.09
N MET A 99 -31.15 8.18 -32.85
CA MET A 99 -32.51 8.07 -33.37
C MET A 99 -32.53 8.83 -34.69
#